data_AF-A0A3Q0SBP6-F1
#
_entry.id   AF-A0A3Q0SBP6-F1
#
_cell.length_a   1.000
_cell.length_b   1.000
_cell.length_c   1.000
_cell.angle_alpha   90.00
_cell.angle_beta   90.00
_cell.angle_gamma   90.00
#
_symmetry.space_group_name_H-M   'P 1'
#
loop_
_entity.id
_entity.type
_entity.pdbx_description
1 polymer ?
#
loop_
_entity_poly.entity_id
_entity_poly.type
_entity_poly.pdbx_seq_one_letter_code
_entity_poly.pdbx_strand_id
1 'polypeptide(L)'
;MFLCYLSLGVLVFQTTSLVLTMRYSRTLQAEGPRYLASSAVVVAEVMKILTCVLLVFKEHNYSMRALNSVLRQEIIHKPIETLKLAIPSGIYTLQNNLLYVALSNLDAATYQVTYQLKILTTALFSVSMLGRRLGVYQWLSLLILMAGVALVQWPSESAVAPEKEAPSTGSQFVGVTAVLVACCSSGFAGVYFEKILKESKQSVWVRNIQLGMFGLVFGLFGMLAYDGERVRESGMFQGYNTVTWTVVALQALGGLVIAAVIKYADNILKGFATSLSIILSTLISYFWLQDFDPTGVFLCHHLGILKRNLIRTCFILLLTEMGAQFTK
;
A
#
# COMPACT_ATOMS: atom_id res chain seq x y z
N MET A 1 -10.74 19.86 6.93
CA MET A 1 -11.79 19.10 6.21
C MET A 1 -11.52 19.01 4.71
N PHE A 2 -11.39 20.12 3.96
CA PHE A 2 -11.10 20.10 2.51
C PHE A 2 -9.83 19.29 2.11
N LEU A 3 -8.69 19.56 2.77
CA LEU A 3 -7.42 18.85 2.49
C LEU A 3 -7.53 17.33 2.71
N CYS A 4 -8.36 16.89 3.65
CA CYS A 4 -8.61 15.47 3.89
C CYS A 4 -9.31 14.83 2.68
N TYR A 5 -10.44 15.38 2.24
CA TYR A 5 -11.18 14.87 1.08
C TYR A 5 -10.36 14.91 -0.20
N LEU A 6 -9.60 16.00 -0.41
CA LEU A 6 -8.70 16.12 -1.55
C LEU A 6 -7.64 15.01 -1.51
N SER A 7 -6.99 14.78 -0.36
CA SER A 7 -5.96 13.75 -0.23
C SER A 7 -6.50 12.33 -0.45
N LEU A 8 -7.71 12.03 0.05
CA LEU A 8 -8.36 10.72 -0.15
C LEU A 8 -8.78 10.52 -1.61
N GLY A 9 -9.33 11.56 -2.26
CA GLY A 9 -9.68 11.50 -3.68
C GLY A 9 -8.45 11.28 -4.57
N VAL A 10 -7.35 12.01 -4.30
CA VAL A 10 -6.07 11.82 -4.99
C VAL A 10 -5.52 10.42 -4.75
N LEU A 11 -5.62 9.88 -3.53
CA LEU A 11 -5.19 8.51 -3.22
C LEU A 11 -5.98 7.47 -4.02
N VAL A 12 -7.30 7.61 -4.10
CA VAL A 12 -8.16 6.71 -4.87
C VAL A 12 -7.77 6.73 -6.34
N PHE A 13 -7.62 7.94 -6.91
CA PHE A 13 -7.22 8.09 -8.31
C PHE A 13 -5.83 7.49 -8.56
N GLN A 14 -4.83 7.89 -7.77
CA GLN A 14 -3.45 7.42 -7.88
C GLN A 14 -3.35 5.90 -7.75
N THR A 15 -4.03 5.31 -6.77
CA THR A 15 -3.97 3.86 -6.53
C THR A 15 -4.61 3.10 -7.68
N THR A 16 -5.72 3.61 -8.20
CA THR A 16 -6.42 3.03 -9.35
C THR A 16 -5.55 3.09 -10.60
N SER A 17 -4.95 4.25 -10.90
CA SER A 17 -4.01 4.40 -12.02
C SER A 17 -2.81 3.46 -11.88
N LEU A 18 -2.19 3.38 -10.69
CA LEU A 18 -1.04 2.51 -10.45
C LEU A 18 -1.39 1.03 -10.70
N VAL A 19 -2.53 0.55 -10.22
CA VAL A 19 -2.97 -0.85 -10.41
C VAL A 19 -3.17 -1.14 -11.89
N LEU A 20 -3.88 -0.28 -12.61
CA LEU A 20 -4.15 -0.45 -14.04
C LEU A 20 -2.85 -0.40 -14.87
N THR A 21 -1.97 0.57 -14.60
CA THR A 21 -0.68 0.70 -15.30
C THR A 21 0.25 -0.48 -14.98
N MET A 22 0.27 -0.97 -13.73
CA MET A 22 1.04 -2.17 -13.40
C MET A 22 0.51 -3.42 -14.11
N ARG A 23 -0.82 -3.57 -14.21
CA ARG A 23 -1.42 -4.67 -14.97
C ARG A 23 -1.04 -4.58 -16.44
N TYR A 24 -1.20 -3.41 -17.05
CA TYR A 24 -0.80 -3.15 -18.43
C TYR A 24 0.70 -3.41 -18.66
N SER A 25 1.56 -2.96 -17.76
CA SER A 25 3.01 -3.19 -17.84
C SER A 25 3.40 -4.66 -17.79
N ARG A 26 2.57 -5.52 -17.17
CA ARG A 26 2.84 -6.96 -17.03
C ARG A 26 2.24 -7.78 -18.17
N THR A 27 1.18 -7.29 -18.81
CA THR A 27 0.56 -7.94 -19.98
C THR A 27 1.25 -7.56 -21.29
N LEU A 28 1.95 -6.43 -21.34
CA LEU A 28 2.76 -6.06 -22.49
C LEU A 28 3.89 -7.10 -22.69
N GLN A 29 3.85 -7.82 -23.81
CA GLN A 29 4.97 -8.64 -24.25
C GLN A 29 6.08 -7.71 -24.74
N ALA A 30 7.11 -7.50 -23.92
CA ALA A 30 8.32 -6.80 -24.34
C ALA A 30 9.38 -7.84 -24.76
N GLU A 31 10.06 -7.58 -25.88
CA GLU A 31 11.23 -8.36 -26.30
C GLU A 31 12.39 -8.08 -25.32
N GLY A 32 12.64 -9.00 -24.39
CA GLY A 32 13.73 -8.90 -23.42
C GLY A 32 13.38 -9.39 -22.01
N PRO A 33 14.35 -9.36 -21.08
CA PRO A 33 14.10 -9.71 -19.69
C PRO A 33 13.12 -8.72 -19.04
N ARG A 34 12.19 -9.24 -18.23
CA ARG A 34 11.26 -8.39 -17.47
C ARG A 34 12.01 -7.52 -16.46
N TYR A 35 11.47 -6.32 -16.21
CA TYR A 35 12.00 -5.43 -15.18
C TYR A 35 11.89 -6.08 -13.80
N LEU A 36 12.88 -5.81 -12.94
CA LEU A 36 12.90 -6.32 -11.58
C LEU A 36 11.99 -5.45 -10.70
N ALA A 37 11.07 -6.10 -9.97
CA ALA A 37 10.19 -5.37 -9.06
C ALA A 37 10.98 -4.72 -7.91
N SER A 38 12.05 -5.38 -7.45
CA SER A 38 12.94 -4.88 -6.40
C SER A 38 13.69 -3.62 -6.83
N SER A 39 14.20 -3.56 -8.07
CA SER A 39 14.84 -2.37 -8.61
C SER A 39 13.84 -1.21 -8.77
N ALA A 40 12.62 -1.50 -9.21
CA ALA A 40 11.56 -0.49 -9.35
C ALA A 40 11.22 0.16 -7.99
N VAL A 41 11.17 -0.63 -6.92
CA VAL A 41 10.96 -0.13 -5.55
C VAL A 41 12.12 0.77 -5.11
N VAL A 42 13.37 0.35 -5.31
CA VAL A 42 14.56 1.15 -4.96
C VAL A 42 14.56 2.49 -5.69
N VAL A 43 14.31 2.49 -7.01
CA VAL A 43 14.27 3.72 -7.82
C VAL A 43 13.10 4.61 -7.38
N ALA A 44 11.94 4.02 -7.03
CA ALA A 44 10.81 4.78 -6.50
C ALA A 44 11.14 5.46 -5.16
N GLU A 45 11.90 4.81 -4.27
CA GLU A 45 12.39 5.44 -3.03
C GLU A 45 13.34 6.61 -3.32
N VAL A 46 14.28 6.45 -4.25
CA VAL A 46 15.18 7.54 -4.67
C VAL A 46 14.38 8.72 -5.20
N MET A 47 13.45 8.47 -6.14
CA MET A 47 12.58 9.53 -6.69
C MET A 47 11.74 10.22 -5.62
N LYS A 48 11.23 9.47 -4.65
CA LYS A 48 10.44 10.00 -3.53
C LYS A 48 11.30 10.92 -2.65
N ILE A 49 12.50 10.50 -2.28
CA ILE A 49 13.44 11.32 -1.51
C ILE A 49 13.78 12.61 -2.26
N LEU A 50 14.12 12.51 -3.55
CA LEU A 50 14.42 13.68 -4.39
C LEU A 50 13.24 14.65 -4.43
N THR A 51 12.02 14.14 -4.64
CA THR A 51 10.81 14.95 -4.67
C THR A 51 10.57 15.63 -3.31
N CYS A 52 10.75 14.93 -2.19
CA CYS A 52 10.63 15.54 -0.87
C CYS A 52 11.69 16.62 -0.63
N VAL A 53 12.94 16.42 -1.05
CA VAL A 53 14.00 17.43 -0.94
C VAL A 53 13.62 18.69 -1.73
N LEU A 54 13.09 18.53 -2.95
CA LEU A 54 12.61 19.64 -3.78
C LEU A 54 11.42 20.37 -3.13
N LEU A 55 10.51 19.64 -2.48
CA LEU A 55 9.38 20.25 -1.76
C LEU A 55 9.84 21.03 -0.54
N VAL A 56 10.80 20.52 0.25
CA VAL A 56 11.40 21.26 1.36
C VAL A 56 12.15 22.50 0.85
N PHE A 57 12.86 22.38 -0.28
CA PHE A 57 13.53 23.51 -0.91
C PHE A 57 12.55 24.62 -1.31
N LYS A 58 11.38 24.24 -1.84
CA LYS A 58 10.29 25.16 -2.16
C LYS A 58 9.65 25.77 -0.91
N GLU A 59 9.44 25.00 0.17
CA GLU A 59 8.91 25.50 1.45
C GLU A 59 9.81 26.59 2.06
N HIS A 60 11.12 26.55 1.80
CA HIS A 60 12.09 27.52 2.29
C HIS A 60 12.51 28.56 1.23
N ASN A 61 11.59 28.95 0.35
CA ASN A 61 11.78 30.02 -0.66
C ASN A 61 13.02 29.84 -1.55
N TYR A 62 13.33 28.60 -1.95
CA TYR A 62 14.47 28.27 -2.80
C TYR A 62 15.84 28.68 -2.21
N SER A 63 15.96 28.77 -0.88
CA SER A 63 17.24 29.04 -0.21
C SER A 63 18.01 27.76 0.09
N MET A 64 19.15 27.56 -0.59
CA MET A 64 20.01 26.38 -0.38
C MET A 64 20.61 26.31 1.02
N ARG A 65 20.89 27.48 1.62
CA ARG A 65 21.39 27.55 3.01
C ARG A 65 20.32 27.07 3.99
N ALA A 66 19.08 27.50 3.80
CA ALA A 66 17.96 27.09 4.64
C ALA A 66 17.63 25.59 4.48
N LEU A 67 17.69 25.07 3.25
CA LEU A 67 17.52 23.63 3.00
C LEU A 67 18.57 22.81 3.74
N ASN A 68 19.85 23.14 3.56
CA ASN A 68 20.94 22.40 4.21
C ASN A 68 20.88 22.53 5.74
N SER A 69 20.52 23.71 6.27
CA SER A 69 20.35 23.87 7.72
C SER A 69 19.22 23.02 8.27
N VAL A 70 18.06 22.98 7.59
CA VAL A 70 16.90 22.18 8.02
C VAL A 70 17.18 20.69 7.92
N LEU A 71 17.73 20.21 6.80
CA LEU A 71 18.09 18.80 6.65
C LEU A 71 19.13 18.39 7.68
N ARG A 72 20.17 19.18 7.90
CA ARG A 72 21.20 18.89 8.91
C ARG A 72 20.64 18.94 10.33
N GLN A 73 19.77 19.88 10.65
CA GLN A 73 19.19 20.01 11.98
C GLN A 73 18.20 18.87 12.28
N GLU A 74 17.34 18.53 11.33
CA GLU A 74 16.29 17.54 11.56
C GLU A 74 16.76 16.10 11.34
N ILE A 75 17.75 15.85 10.48
CA ILE A 75 18.29 14.50 10.23
C ILE A 75 19.46 14.19 11.17
N ILE A 76 20.49 15.06 11.20
CA ILE A 76 21.76 14.76 11.88
C ILE A 76 21.70 15.11 13.37
N HIS A 77 21.12 16.27 13.73
CA HIS A 77 21.10 16.71 15.13
C HIS A 77 19.97 16.07 15.96
N LYS A 78 19.03 15.35 15.32
CA LYS A 78 17.97 14.58 15.99
C LYS A 78 18.03 13.09 15.61
N PRO A 79 19.13 12.38 15.91
CA PRO A 79 19.33 11.01 15.44
C PRO A 79 18.30 10.04 16.03
N ILE A 80 17.87 10.26 17.28
CA ILE A 80 16.88 9.41 17.94
C ILE A 80 15.52 9.52 17.25
N GLU A 81 15.11 10.74 16.87
CA GLU A 81 13.85 10.94 16.14
C GLU A 81 13.89 10.34 14.74
N THR A 82 15.04 10.45 14.08
CA THR A 82 15.27 9.82 12.78
C THR A 82 15.23 8.29 12.91
N LEU A 83 15.90 7.71 13.91
CA LEU A 83 15.95 6.27 14.14
C LEU A 83 14.57 5.67 14.46
N LYS A 84 13.67 6.43 15.09
CA LYS A 84 12.27 5.99 15.26
C LYS A 84 11.60 5.66 13.93
N LEU A 85 11.95 6.33 12.83
CA LEU A 85 11.41 6.03 11.50
C LEU A 85 12.05 4.80 10.82
N ALA A 86 13.19 4.31 11.34
CA ALA A 86 13.73 3.03 10.91
C ALA A 86 12.81 1.86 11.31
N ILE A 87 12.10 1.99 12.45
CA ILE A 87 11.16 0.96 12.94
C ILE A 87 10.04 0.67 11.92
N PRO A 88 9.20 1.64 11.51
CA PRO A 88 8.15 1.36 10.53
C PRO A 88 8.73 0.91 9.18
N SER A 89 9.86 1.48 8.75
CA SER A 89 10.52 1.08 7.49
C SER A 89 10.97 -0.39 7.50
N GLY A 90 11.66 -0.82 8.56
CA GLY A 90 12.11 -2.20 8.70
C GLY A 90 10.95 -3.18 8.85
N ILE A 91 9.89 -2.78 9.56
CA ILE A 91 8.67 -3.59 9.68
C ILE A 91 7.97 -3.74 8.32
N TYR A 92 7.90 -2.68 7.49
CA TYR A 92 7.35 -2.81 6.13
C TYR A 92 8.18 -3.75 5.25
N THR A 93 9.51 -3.73 5.36
CA THR A 93 10.36 -4.69 4.66
C THR A 93 10.13 -6.12 5.13
N LEU A 94 10.09 -6.34 6.45
CA LEU A 94 9.77 -7.65 7.03
C LEU A 94 8.39 -8.13 6.57
N GLN A 95 7.39 -7.26 6.61
CA GLN A 95 6.03 -7.54 6.12
C GLN A 95 6.08 -8.04 4.68
N ASN A 96 6.77 -7.34 3.78
CA ASN A 96 6.86 -7.75 2.37
C ASN A 96 7.44 -9.16 2.22
N ASN A 97 8.49 -9.50 2.98
CA ASN A 97 9.07 -10.85 2.97
C ASN A 97 8.11 -11.91 3.51
N LEU A 98 7.38 -11.61 4.60
CA LEU A 98 6.37 -12.51 5.14
C LEU A 98 5.22 -12.75 4.15
N LEU A 99 4.84 -11.74 3.35
CA LEU A 99 3.85 -11.90 2.30
C LEU A 99 4.33 -12.84 1.18
N TYR A 100 5.61 -12.78 0.81
CA TYR A 100 6.19 -13.75 -0.14
C TYR A 100 6.19 -15.18 0.42
N VAL A 101 6.54 -15.35 1.69
CA VAL A 101 6.46 -16.66 2.37
C VAL A 101 5.02 -17.16 2.37
N ALA A 102 4.05 -16.31 2.71
CA ALA A 102 2.64 -16.66 2.71
C ALA A 102 2.14 -17.06 1.32
N LEU A 103 2.45 -16.29 0.27
CA LEU A 103 2.09 -16.60 -1.12
C LEU A 103 2.73 -17.90 -1.65
N SER A 104 3.88 -18.27 -1.11
CA SER A 104 4.57 -19.51 -1.50
C SER A 104 3.98 -20.76 -0.83
N ASN A 105 3.24 -20.58 0.27
CA ASN A 105 2.76 -21.66 1.13
C ASN A 105 1.23 -21.73 1.26
N LEU A 106 0.49 -20.74 0.74
CA LEU A 106 -0.96 -20.68 0.73
C LEU A 106 -1.49 -20.58 -0.70
N ASP A 107 -2.69 -21.13 -0.92
CA ASP A 107 -3.46 -20.83 -2.11
C ASP A 107 -3.87 -19.34 -2.13
N ALA A 108 -4.16 -18.83 -3.32
CA ALA A 108 -4.47 -17.43 -3.51
C ALA A 108 -5.73 -16.97 -2.76
N ALA A 109 -6.73 -17.85 -2.57
CA ALA A 109 -7.98 -17.48 -1.92
C ALA A 109 -7.76 -17.30 -0.40
N THR A 110 -7.13 -18.30 0.24
CA THR A 110 -6.76 -18.22 1.66
C THR A 110 -5.85 -17.04 1.93
N TYR A 111 -4.86 -16.79 1.08
CA TYR A 111 -3.98 -15.62 1.22
C TYR A 111 -4.75 -14.29 1.16
N GLN A 112 -5.59 -14.09 0.13
CA GLN A 112 -6.29 -12.83 -0.08
C GLN A 112 -7.27 -12.49 1.04
N VAL A 113 -8.03 -13.48 1.52
CA VAL A 113 -8.98 -13.31 2.61
C VAL A 113 -8.27 -13.01 3.92
N THR A 114 -7.23 -13.81 4.23
CA THR A 114 -6.49 -13.66 5.49
C THR A 114 -5.73 -12.34 5.53
N TYR A 115 -5.23 -11.85 4.39
CA TYR A 115 -4.52 -10.57 4.33
C TYR A 115 -5.42 -9.36 4.62
N GLN A 116 -6.75 -9.47 4.46
CA GLN A 116 -7.65 -8.37 4.82
C GLN A 116 -7.79 -8.15 6.33
N LEU A 117 -7.35 -9.11 7.17
CA LEU A 117 -7.28 -8.89 8.62
C LEU A 117 -6.44 -7.66 8.97
N LYS A 118 -5.55 -7.21 8.07
CA LYS A 118 -4.79 -5.95 8.24
C LYS A 118 -5.68 -4.74 8.54
N ILE A 119 -6.92 -4.71 8.05
CA ILE A 119 -7.88 -3.62 8.31
C ILE A 119 -8.23 -3.60 9.80
N LEU A 120 -8.53 -4.77 10.36
CA LEU A 120 -8.87 -4.92 11.78
C LEU A 120 -7.65 -4.69 12.67
N THR A 121 -6.48 -5.22 12.32
CA THR A 121 -5.25 -4.98 13.11
C THR A 121 -4.90 -3.50 13.14
N THR A 122 -5.04 -2.80 12.01
CA THR A 122 -4.85 -1.34 11.94
C THR A 122 -5.81 -0.60 12.86
N ALA A 123 -7.09 -0.98 12.88
CA ALA A 123 -8.08 -0.36 13.77
C ALA A 123 -7.77 -0.63 15.25
N LEU A 124 -7.40 -1.87 15.60
CA LEU A 124 -7.00 -2.25 16.96
C LEU A 124 -5.79 -1.44 17.45
N PHE A 125 -4.74 -1.35 16.63
CA PHE A 125 -3.58 -0.51 16.96
C PHE A 125 -3.92 0.97 17.00
N SER A 126 -4.84 1.44 16.15
CA SER A 126 -5.28 2.83 16.18
C SER A 126 -6.03 3.17 17.47
N VAL A 127 -6.78 2.23 18.05
CA VAL A 127 -7.42 2.43 19.36
C VAL A 127 -6.39 2.37 20.48
N SER A 128 -5.48 1.39 20.46
CA SER A 128 -4.53 1.18 21.56
C SER A 128 -3.36 2.18 21.58
N MET A 129 -2.80 2.57 20.43
CA MET A 129 -1.58 3.39 20.34
C MET A 129 -1.83 4.90 20.21
N LEU A 130 -2.92 5.27 19.53
CA LEU A 130 -3.34 6.67 19.32
C LEU A 130 -4.49 7.08 20.26
N GLY A 131 -5.04 6.15 21.05
CA GLY A 131 -6.12 6.44 22.00
C GLY A 131 -7.46 6.78 21.35
N ARG A 132 -7.68 6.35 20.10
CA ARG A 132 -8.95 6.63 19.39
C ARG A 132 -10.10 5.84 19.99
N ARG A 133 -11.30 6.42 19.97
CA ARG A 133 -12.53 5.75 20.39
C ARG A 133 -13.37 5.41 19.16
N LEU A 134 -13.46 4.11 18.85
CA LEU A 134 -14.30 3.62 17.77
C LEU A 134 -15.65 3.15 18.34
N GLY A 135 -16.75 3.68 17.79
CA GLY A 135 -18.10 3.26 18.15
C GLY A 135 -18.46 1.89 17.55
N VAL A 136 -19.55 1.27 18.03
CA VAL A 136 -20.00 -0.04 17.54
C VAL A 136 -20.28 -0.02 16.02
N TYR A 137 -20.88 1.06 15.51
CA TYR A 137 -21.13 1.22 14.07
C TYR A 137 -19.83 1.31 13.25
N GLN A 138 -18.77 1.89 13.81
CA GLN A 138 -17.46 1.97 13.18
C GLN A 138 -16.73 0.63 13.15
N TRP A 139 -16.88 -0.17 14.21
CA TRP A 139 -16.39 -1.54 14.20
C TRP A 139 -17.14 -2.40 13.18
N LEU A 140 -18.46 -2.23 13.11
CA LEU A 140 -19.28 -2.94 12.14
C LEU A 140 -18.93 -2.53 10.70
N SER A 141 -18.72 -1.23 10.44
CA SER A 141 -18.35 -0.73 9.11
C SER A 141 -17.00 -1.31 8.64
N LEU A 142 -16.03 -1.47 9.55
CA LEU A 142 -14.75 -2.12 9.27
C LEU A 142 -14.87 -3.62 8.96
N LEU A 143 -15.72 -4.34 9.69
CA LEU A 143 -15.99 -5.76 9.41
C LEU A 143 -16.65 -5.95 8.05
N ILE A 144 -17.65 -5.12 7.74
CA ILE A 144 -18.33 -5.14 6.45
C ILE A 144 -17.33 -4.77 5.33
N LEU A 145 -16.46 -3.78 5.55
CA LEU A 145 -15.40 -3.43 4.60
C LEU A 145 -14.47 -4.61 4.32
N MET A 146 -13.96 -5.25 5.38
CA MET A 146 -13.08 -6.40 5.27
C MET A 146 -13.73 -7.53 4.46
N ALA A 147 -14.99 -7.86 4.78
CA ALA A 147 -15.76 -8.87 4.05
C ALA A 147 -15.95 -8.48 2.58
N GLY A 148 -16.31 -7.23 2.31
CA GLY A 148 -16.48 -6.73 0.94
C GLY A 148 -15.20 -6.83 0.11
N VAL A 149 -14.05 -6.42 0.66
CA VAL A 149 -12.75 -6.51 -0.03
C VAL A 149 -12.35 -7.98 -0.24
N ALA A 150 -12.52 -8.83 0.77
CA ALA A 150 -12.21 -10.25 0.66
C ALA A 150 -13.04 -10.94 -0.44
N LEU A 151 -14.33 -10.60 -0.56
CA LEU A 151 -15.21 -11.11 -1.61
C LEU A 151 -14.78 -10.62 -2.99
N VAL A 152 -14.46 -9.33 -3.15
CA VAL A 152 -14.04 -8.74 -4.44
C VAL A 152 -12.68 -9.31 -4.90
N GLN A 153 -11.79 -9.62 -3.97
CA GLN A 153 -10.45 -10.15 -4.28
C GLN A 153 -10.40 -11.68 -4.31
N TRP A 154 -11.54 -12.35 -4.17
CA TRP A 154 -11.59 -13.80 -4.23
C TRP A 154 -11.15 -14.27 -5.63
N PRO A 155 -10.14 -15.16 -5.73
CA PRO A 155 -9.71 -15.69 -7.02
C PRO A 155 -10.86 -16.47 -7.66
N SER A 156 -11.26 -16.09 -8.87
CA SER A 156 -12.14 -16.93 -9.67
C SER A 156 -11.30 -18.02 -10.32
N GLU A 157 -11.67 -19.28 -10.10
CA GLU A 157 -11.05 -20.44 -10.74
C GLU A 157 -11.24 -20.33 -12.26
N SER A 158 -10.29 -19.69 -12.92
CA SER A 158 -10.22 -19.55 -14.38
C SER A 158 -8.76 -19.30 -14.77
N ALA A 159 -7.91 -20.27 -14.48
CA ALA A 159 -6.68 -20.52 -15.21
C ALA A 159 -6.19 -21.92 -14.84
N VAL A 160 -6.00 -22.76 -15.86
CA VAL A 160 -5.28 -24.02 -15.78
C VAL A 160 -3.86 -23.71 -15.28
N ALA A 161 -3.67 -23.71 -13.96
CA ALA A 161 -2.35 -23.74 -13.35
C ALA A 161 -1.99 -25.22 -13.16
N PRO A 162 -0.73 -25.63 -13.42
CA PRO A 162 -0.30 -27.00 -13.16
C PRO A 162 -0.57 -27.32 -11.69
N GLU A 163 -1.04 -28.52 -11.41
CA GLU A 163 -1.19 -29.07 -10.06
C GLU A 163 0.09 -28.77 -9.26
N LYS A 164 0.08 -27.70 -8.46
CA LYS A 164 0.96 -27.63 -7.31
C LYS A 164 0.38 -28.65 -6.35
N GLU A 165 1.15 -29.70 -6.05
CA GLU A 165 0.82 -30.66 -5.00
C GLU A 165 0.22 -29.92 -3.80
N ALA A 166 -0.89 -30.44 -3.27
CA ALA A 166 -1.57 -29.83 -2.14
C ALA A 166 -0.52 -29.50 -1.05
N PRO A 167 -0.45 -28.24 -0.58
CA PRO A 167 0.56 -27.85 0.39
C PRO A 167 0.45 -28.79 1.59
N SER A 168 1.55 -29.45 1.95
CA SER A 168 1.63 -30.24 3.17
C SER A 168 1.06 -29.45 4.36
N THR A 169 0.41 -30.13 5.31
CA THR A 169 -0.20 -29.47 6.49
C THR A 169 0.81 -28.55 7.22
N GLY A 170 2.09 -28.93 7.23
CA GLY A 170 3.19 -28.11 7.76
C GLY A 170 3.42 -26.81 6.98
N SER A 171 3.44 -26.85 5.64
CA SER A 171 3.59 -25.64 4.81
C SER A 171 2.40 -24.69 4.96
N GLN A 172 1.17 -25.20 5.05
CA GLN A 172 0.00 -24.34 5.21
C GLN A 172 0.02 -23.58 6.55
N PHE A 173 0.42 -24.23 7.65
CA PHE A 173 0.56 -23.57 8.95
C PHE A 173 1.60 -22.44 8.94
N VAL A 174 2.74 -22.66 8.26
CA VAL A 174 3.76 -21.62 8.07
C VAL A 174 3.18 -20.44 7.28
N GLY A 175 2.44 -20.73 6.21
CA GLY A 175 1.79 -19.71 5.38
C GLY A 175 0.78 -18.86 6.15
N VAL A 176 -0.14 -19.50 6.90
CA VAL A 176 -1.15 -18.81 7.73
C VAL A 176 -0.46 -17.96 8.81
N THR A 177 0.54 -18.53 9.49
CA THR A 177 1.28 -17.79 10.52
C THR A 177 2.01 -16.58 9.92
N ALA A 178 2.64 -16.73 8.74
CA ALA A 178 3.33 -15.65 8.06
C ALA A 178 2.38 -14.49 7.68
N VAL A 179 1.20 -14.78 7.12
CA VAL A 179 0.24 -13.73 6.76
C VAL A 179 -0.36 -13.06 7.99
N LEU A 180 -0.60 -13.78 9.09
CA LEU A 180 -1.08 -13.17 10.35
C LEU A 180 -0.05 -12.21 10.95
N VAL A 181 1.22 -12.62 10.99
CA VAL A 181 2.31 -11.75 11.44
C VAL A 181 2.47 -10.55 10.48
N ALA A 182 2.32 -10.75 9.16
CA ALA A 182 2.32 -9.67 8.17
C ALA A 182 1.16 -8.67 8.40
N CYS A 183 -0.05 -9.14 8.72
CA CYS A 183 -1.20 -8.30 9.02
C CYS A 183 -1.00 -7.47 10.30
N CYS A 184 -0.52 -8.11 11.38
CA CYS A 184 -0.24 -7.42 12.64
C CYS A 184 0.87 -6.37 12.48
N SER A 185 1.96 -6.75 11.82
CA SER A 185 3.10 -5.86 11.57
C SER A 185 2.72 -4.67 10.68
N SER A 186 1.88 -4.88 9.65
CA SER A 186 1.37 -3.79 8.81
C SER A 186 0.53 -2.78 9.59
N GLY A 187 -0.40 -3.27 10.41
CA GLY A 187 -1.25 -2.43 11.25
C GLY A 187 -0.42 -1.62 12.25
N PHE A 188 0.53 -2.27 12.92
CA PHE A 188 1.44 -1.62 13.85
C PHE A 188 2.30 -0.55 13.15
N ALA A 189 3.01 -0.88 12.08
CA ALA A 189 3.89 0.07 11.38
C ALA A 189 3.13 1.28 10.83
N GLY A 190 1.94 1.06 10.27
CA GLY A 190 1.09 2.14 9.77
C GLY A 190 0.63 3.10 10.86
N VAL A 191 0.15 2.56 11.99
CA VAL A 191 -0.32 3.38 13.13
C VAL A 191 0.87 4.04 13.85
N TYR A 192 2.00 3.36 13.97
CA TYR A 192 3.22 3.91 14.54
C TYR A 192 3.74 5.09 13.71
N PHE A 193 3.74 4.95 12.37
CA PHE A 193 4.11 6.04 11.48
C PHE A 193 3.12 7.21 11.57
N GLU A 194 1.81 6.93 11.65
CA GLU A 194 0.78 7.96 11.91
C GLU A 194 1.08 8.73 13.21
N LYS A 195 1.41 8.02 14.28
CA LYS A 195 1.74 8.60 15.57
C LYS A 195 2.93 9.56 15.46
N ILE A 196 4.03 9.13 14.84
CA ILE A 196 5.22 9.98 14.62
C ILE A 196 4.88 11.23 13.78
N LEU A 197 4.11 11.06 12.71
CA LEU A 197 3.74 12.16 11.82
C LEU A 197 2.83 13.20 12.50
N LYS A 198 1.98 12.77 13.43
CA LYS A 198 1.00 13.65 14.10
C LYS A 198 1.52 14.26 15.39
N GLU A 199 2.35 13.56 16.16
CA GLU A 199 2.93 14.08 17.40
C GLU A 199 4.08 15.07 17.16
N SER A 200 4.73 15.02 16.00
CA SER A 200 5.82 15.92 15.66
C SER A 200 5.38 17.17 14.89
N LYS A 201 5.99 18.32 15.22
CA LYS A 201 5.86 19.58 14.47
C LYS A 201 6.69 19.62 13.17
N GLN A 202 7.51 18.60 12.90
CA GLN A 202 8.33 18.56 11.68
C GLN A 202 7.47 18.49 10.41
N SER A 203 8.02 19.04 9.32
CA SER A 203 7.40 18.94 8.00
C SER A 203 7.24 17.48 7.58
N VAL A 204 6.11 17.17 6.94
CA VAL A 204 5.78 15.83 6.43
C VAL A 204 6.82 15.37 5.42
N TRP A 205 7.39 16.29 4.66
CA TRP A 205 8.42 15.99 3.66
C TRP A 205 9.73 15.57 4.33
N VAL A 206 10.13 16.24 5.41
CA VAL A 206 11.33 15.86 6.18
C VAL A 206 11.17 14.47 6.79
N ARG A 207 9.98 14.17 7.34
CA ARG A 207 9.66 12.83 7.85
C ARG A 207 9.67 11.76 6.74
N ASN A 208 9.22 12.10 5.53
CA ASN A 208 9.34 11.20 4.38
C ASN A 208 10.77 11.02 3.89
N ILE A 209 11.63 12.04 3.96
CA ILE A 209 13.06 11.90 3.66
C ILE A 209 13.68 10.93 4.66
N GLN A 210 13.42 11.10 5.96
CA GLN A 210 13.90 10.20 7.02
C GLN A 210 13.42 8.76 6.80
N LEU A 211 12.11 8.56 6.57
CA LEU A 211 11.56 7.24 6.28
C LEU A 211 12.13 6.63 4.98
N GLY A 212 12.25 7.44 3.94
CA GLY A 212 12.77 7.05 2.64
C GLY A 212 14.25 6.68 2.68
N MET A 213 15.07 7.33 3.49
CA MET A 213 16.49 6.95 3.68
C MET A 213 16.61 5.52 4.22
N PHE A 214 15.85 5.17 5.26
CA PHE A 214 15.83 3.79 5.76
C PHE A 214 15.20 2.82 4.76
N GLY A 215 14.13 3.26 4.08
CA GLY A 215 13.47 2.46 3.04
C GLY A 215 14.42 2.14 1.88
N LEU A 216 15.26 3.09 1.48
CA LEU A 216 16.28 2.91 0.45
C LEU A 216 17.34 1.90 0.91
N VAL A 217 17.84 2.01 2.14
CA VAL A 217 18.83 1.07 2.69
C VAL A 217 18.26 -0.35 2.72
N PHE A 218 17.05 -0.53 3.29
CA PHE A 218 16.42 -1.84 3.33
C PHE A 218 16.02 -2.36 1.95
N GLY A 219 15.60 -1.47 1.03
CA GLY A 219 15.25 -1.80 -0.34
C GLY A 219 16.47 -2.26 -1.15
N LEU A 220 17.61 -1.58 -1.01
CA LEU A 220 18.88 -1.98 -1.63
C LEU A 220 19.34 -3.33 -1.08
N PHE A 221 19.29 -3.52 0.23
CA PHE A 221 19.62 -4.81 0.84
C PHE A 221 18.71 -5.93 0.31
N GLY A 222 17.40 -5.69 0.24
CA GLY A 222 16.44 -6.64 -0.32
C GLY A 222 16.72 -6.95 -1.80
N MET A 223 17.00 -5.94 -2.62
CA MET A 223 17.32 -6.12 -4.04
C MET A 223 18.59 -6.96 -4.22
N LEU A 224 19.65 -6.71 -3.43
CA LEU A 224 20.88 -7.47 -3.49
C LEU A 224 20.69 -8.92 -2.98
N ALA A 225 19.87 -9.12 -1.95
CA ALA A 225 19.62 -10.44 -1.39
C ALA A 225 18.76 -11.33 -2.30
N TYR A 226 17.72 -10.79 -2.95
CA TYR A 226 16.78 -11.57 -3.77
C TYR A 226 17.14 -11.60 -5.25
N ASP A 227 17.62 -10.48 -5.81
CA ASP A 227 17.85 -10.31 -7.25
C ASP A 227 19.32 -10.00 -7.58
N GLY A 228 20.26 -10.17 -6.63
CA GLY A 228 21.66 -9.78 -6.79
C GLY A 228 22.35 -10.37 -8.02
N GLU A 229 22.16 -11.67 -8.30
CA GLU A 229 22.72 -12.33 -9.49
C GLU A 229 22.17 -11.71 -10.78
N ARG A 230 20.84 -11.51 -10.86
CA ARG A 230 20.18 -10.89 -12.02
C ARG A 230 20.66 -9.46 -12.25
N VAL A 231 20.81 -8.69 -11.16
CA VAL A 231 21.34 -7.33 -11.20
C VAL A 231 22.80 -7.32 -11.66
N ARG A 232 23.60 -8.34 -11.31
CA ARG A 232 25.00 -8.44 -11.74
C ARG A 232 25.14 -8.81 -13.22
N GLU A 233 24.28 -9.69 -13.71
CA GLU A 233 24.32 -10.19 -15.09
C GLU A 233 23.78 -9.17 -16.11
N SER A 234 22.65 -8.53 -15.81
CA SER A 234 21.89 -7.70 -16.77
C SER A 234 21.71 -6.24 -16.31
N GLY A 235 22.22 -5.89 -15.13
CA GLY A 235 22.12 -4.54 -14.56
C GLY A 235 20.80 -4.27 -13.83
N MET A 236 20.79 -3.22 -13.01
CA MET A 236 19.62 -2.82 -12.20
C MET A 236 18.43 -2.33 -13.05
N PHE A 237 18.69 -1.78 -14.24
CA PHE A 237 17.68 -1.16 -15.10
C PHE A 237 17.25 -2.05 -16.28
N GLN A 238 17.46 -3.36 -16.18
CA GLN A 238 17.05 -4.31 -17.21
C GLN A 238 15.53 -4.22 -17.49
N GLY A 239 15.15 -4.24 -18.77
CA GLY A 239 13.74 -4.25 -19.16
C GLY A 239 12.96 -2.97 -18.83
N TYR A 240 13.63 -1.87 -18.45
CA TYR A 240 12.95 -0.59 -18.20
C TYR A 240 12.52 0.02 -19.53
N ASN A 241 11.22 0.23 -19.68
CA ASN A 241 10.63 0.99 -20.78
C ASN A 241 9.87 2.21 -20.24
N THR A 242 9.27 3.00 -21.13
CA THR A 242 8.47 4.19 -20.76
C THR A 242 7.33 3.84 -19.79
N VAL A 243 6.73 2.66 -19.93
CA VAL A 243 5.66 2.19 -19.03
C VAL A 243 6.22 1.87 -17.65
N THR A 244 7.37 1.19 -17.56
CA THR A 244 8.06 0.92 -16.28
C THR A 244 8.42 2.22 -15.57
N TRP A 245 8.96 3.22 -16.27
CA TRP A 245 9.24 4.54 -15.69
C TRP A 245 7.97 5.22 -15.19
N THR A 246 6.86 5.07 -15.90
CA THR A 246 5.54 5.57 -15.46
C THR A 246 5.07 4.85 -14.19
N VAL A 247 5.25 3.53 -14.09
CA VAL A 247 4.94 2.75 -12.88
C VAL A 247 5.78 3.23 -11.70
N VAL A 248 7.09 3.39 -11.89
CA VAL A 248 8.02 3.87 -10.84
C VAL A 248 7.63 5.28 -10.38
N ALA A 249 7.28 6.17 -11.31
CA ALA A 249 6.81 7.52 -10.99
C ALA A 249 5.48 7.51 -10.21
N LEU A 250 4.51 6.70 -10.65
CA LEU A 250 3.23 6.52 -9.95
C LEU A 250 3.41 5.91 -8.56
N GLN A 251 4.37 5.00 -8.39
CA GLN A 251 4.70 4.39 -7.10
C GLN A 251 5.34 5.41 -6.15
N ALA A 252 6.29 6.21 -6.64
CA ALA A 252 6.89 7.30 -5.86
C ALA A 252 5.82 8.33 -5.42
N LEU A 253 4.97 8.76 -6.35
CA LEU A 253 3.86 9.68 -6.08
C LEU A 253 2.85 9.09 -5.10
N GLY A 254 2.52 7.80 -5.23
CA GLY A 254 1.66 7.09 -4.29
C GLY A 254 2.19 7.11 -2.86
N GLY A 255 3.50 6.91 -2.68
CA GLY A 255 4.14 7.03 -1.36
C GLY A 255 3.96 8.42 -0.73
N LEU A 256 4.12 9.48 -1.52
CA LEU A 256 3.91 10.86 -1.05
C LEU A 256 2.44 11.14 -0.70
N VAL A 257 1.52 10.68 -1.55
CA VAL A 257 0.08 10.81 -1.31
C VAL A 257 -0.34 10.06 -0.06
N ILE A 258 0.19 8.85 0.18
CA ILE A 258 -0.08 8.09 1.40
C ILE A 258 0.36 8.88 2.63
N ALA A 259 1.54 9.50 2.61
CA ALA A 259 1.98 10.30 3.75
C ALA A 259 1.11 11.54 3.98
N ALA A 260 0.65 12.20 2.91
CA ALA A 260 -0.30 13.30 3.01
C ALA A 260 -1.65 12.83 3.60
N VAL A 261 -2.18 11.69 3.15
CA VAL A 261 -3.41 11.09 3.71
C VAL A 261 -3.23 10.76 5.18
N ILE A 262 -2.11 10.15 5.58
CA ILE A 262 -1.86 9.85 7.00
C ILE A 262 -1.76 11.14 7.83
N LYS A 263 -1.22 12.23 7.28
CA LYS A 263 -1.14 13.53 7.98
C LYS A 263 -2.51 14.18 8.15
N TYR A 264 -3.30 14.29 7.08
CA TYR A 264 -4.54 15.08 7.05
C TYR A 264 -5.80 14.28 7.34
N ALA A 265 -5.75 12.98 7.13
CA ALA A 265 -6.77 12.00 7.46
C ALA A 265 -6.17 11.03 8.50
N ASP A 266 -6.29 9.73 8.29
CA ASP A 266 -5.69 8.71 9.13
C ASP A 266 -5.57 7.36 8.44
N ASN A 267 -4.91 6.43 9.12
CA ASN A 267 -4.63 5.12 8.56
C ASN A 267 -5.90 4.25 8.37
N ILE A 268 -6.99 4.55 9.09
CA ILE A 268 -8.28 3.87 8.94
C ILE A 268 -8.95 4.36 7.65
N LEU A 269 -9.06 5.68 7.45
CA LEU A 269 -9.60 6.31 6.25
C LEU A 269 -8.79 5.97 5.00
N LYS A 270 -7.47 5.82 5.14
CA LYS A 270 -6.61 5.27 4.08
C LYS A 270 -7.09 3.88 3.66
N GLY A 271 -7.40 2.99 4.62
CA GLY A 271 -7.93 1.65 4.36
C GLY A 271 -9.25 1.69 3.59
N PHE A 272 -10.16 2.59 3.96
CA PHE A 272 -11.41 2.83 3.23
C PHE A 272 -11.17 3.31 1.79
N ALA A 273 -10.30 4.31 1.60
CA ALA A 273 -9.96 4.84 0.28
C ALA A 273 -9.29 3.79 -0.63
N THR A 274 -8.35 3.00 -0.11
CA THR A 274 -7.72 1.92 -0.87
C THR A 274 -8.74 0.85 -1.27
N SER A 275 -9.69 0.52 -0.39
CA SER A 275 -10.78 -0.42 -0.69
C SER A 275 -11.69 0.10 -1.80
N LEU A 276 -12.01 1.39 -1.79
CA LEU A 276 -12.77 2.04 -2.85
C LEU A 276 -12.02 2.03 -4.19
N SER A 277 -10.70 2.28 -4.17
CA SER A 277 -9.87 2.20 -5.37
C SER A 277 -9.87 0.81 -6.00
N ILE A 278 -9.86 -0.26 -5.19
CA ILE A 278 -9.96 -1.63 -5.69
C ILE A 278 -11.27 -1.80 -6.48
N ILE A 279 -12.41 -1.42 -5.90
CA ILE A 279 -13.71 -1.52 -6.56
C ILE A 279 -13.73 -0.72 -7.88
N LEU A 280 -13.22 0.52 -7.86
CA LEU A 280 -13.17 1.37 -9.06
C LEU A 280 -12.25 0.79 -10.13
N SER A 281 -11.08 0.26 -9.76
CA SER A 281 -10.15 -0.37 -10.70
C SER A 281 -10.77 -1.59 -11.39
N THR A 282 -11.56 -2.39 -10.66
CA THR A 282 -12.32 -3.52 -11.22
C THR A 282 -13.40 -3.05 -12.18
N LEU A 283 -14.17 -2.02 -11.81
CA LEU A 283 -15.21 -1.45 -12.67
C LEU A 283 -14.64 -0.87 -13.97
N ILE A 284 -13.55 -0.10 -13.88
CA ILE A 284 -12.87 0.46 -15.06
C ILE A 284 -12.30 -0.64 -15.94
N SER A 285 -11.68 -1.67 -15.34
CA SER A 285 -11.16 -2.82 -16.09
C SER A 285 -12.28 -3.54 -16.85
N TYR A 286 -13.47 -3.68 -16.25
CA TYR A 286 -14.61 -4.34 -16.87
C TYR A 286 -15.22 -3.49 -18.00
N PHE A 287 -15.55 -2.22 -17.72
CA PHE A 287 -16.26 -1.38 -18.68
C PHE A 287 -15.39 -0.85 -19.82
N TRP A 288 -14.12 -0.53 -19.54
CA TRP A 288 -13.27 0.18 -20.50
C TRP A 288 -12.30 -0.74 -21.22
N LEU A 289 -11.65 -1.67 -20.51
CA LEU A 289 -10.60 -2.50 -21.10
C LEU A 289 -11.14 -3.69 -21.89
N GLN A 290 -12.42 -4.11 -21.72
CA GLN A 290 -13.06 -5.28 -22.37
C GLN A 290 -12.27 -6.61 -22.32
N ASP A 291 -11.09 -6.66 -21.70
CA ASP A 291 -10.18 -7.80 -21.56
C ASP A 291 -10.63 -8.83 -20.50
N PHE A 292 -11.85 -8.71 -19.98
CA PHE A 292 -12.36 -9.56 -18.91
C PHE A 292 -13.75 -10.04 -19.29
N ASP A 293 -13.86 -11.30 -19.73
CA ASP A 293 -15.10 -12.05 -19.75
C ASP A 293 -15.33 -12.59 -18.33
N PRO A 294 -16.13 -11.93 -17.48
CA PRO A 294 -16.55 -12.50 -16.21
C PRO A 294 -17.26 -13.83 -16.50
N THR A 295 -16.65 -14.96 -16.13
CA THR A 295 -17.30 -16.27 -16.06
C THR A 295 -18.65 -16.10 -15.35
N GLY A 296 -19.70 -16.82 -15.72
CA GLY A 296 -21.06 -16.61 -15.14
C GLY A 296 -21.12 -16.60 -13.60
N VAL A 297 -20.11 -17.18 -12.93
CA VAL A 297 -19.87 -17.12 -11.48
C VAL A 297 -19.35 -15.76 -11.00
N PHE A 298 -18.55 -15.04 -11.78
CA PHE A 298 -18.10 -13.66 -11.55
C PHE A 298 -19.29 -12.69 -11.67
N LEU A 299 -20.22 -12.91 -12.62
CA LEU A 299 -21.48 -12.16 -12.72
C LEU A 299 -22.48 -12.56 -11.62
N CYS A 300 -22.56 -13.83 -11.22
CA CYS A 300 -23.43 -14.24 -10.10
C CYS A 300 -22.86 -13.82 -8.73
N HIS A 301 -21.55 -13.77 -8.53
CA HIS A 301 -20.93 -13.18 -7.35
C HIS A 301 -21.03 -11.65 -7.34
N HIS A 302 -20.77 -10.98 -8.49
CA HIS A 302 -20.82 -9.52 -8.61
C HIS A 302 -22.19 -8.92 -9.00
N LEU A 303 -23.23 -9.70 -9.28
CA LEU A 303 -24.62 -9.21 -9.45
C LEU A 303 -25.65 -10.02 -8.66
N GLY A 304 -25.41 -11.30 -8.38
CA GLY A 304 -26.32 -12.18 -7.62
C GLY A 304 -26.11 -12.16 -6.10
N ILE A 305 -24.86 -12.12 -5.62
CA ILE A 305 -24.51 -11.91 -4.19
C ILE A 305 -24.21 -10.44 -3.90
N LEU A 306 -23.92 -9.68 -4.95
CA LEU A 306 -23.97 -8.23 -4.98
C LEU A 306 -25.44 -7.79 -4.95
N LYS A 307 -26.09 -7.96 -3.80
CA LYS A 307 -27.21 -7.07 -3.50
C LYS A 307 -26.67 -5.67 -3.79
N ARG A 308 -27.28 -5.01 -4.76
CA ARG A 308 -27.21 -3.56 -4.99
C ARG A 308 -27.36 -2.76 -3.70
N ASN A 309 -27.80 -3.41 -2.60
CA ASN A 309 -27.78 -2.93 -1.23
C ASN A 309 -26.47 -3.19 -0.47
N LEU A 310 -25.70 -4.28 -0.57
CA LEU A 310 -24.49 -4.45 0.25
C LEU A 310 -23.36 -3.50 -0.15
N ILE A 311 -23.05 -3.35 -1.45
CA ILE A 311 -22.07 -2.34 -1.88
C ILE A 311 -22.61 -0.93 -1.75
N ARG A 312 -23.91 -0.69 -2.00
CA ARG A 312 -24.51 0.61 -1.74
C ARG A 312 -24.60 0.91 -0.25
N THR A 313 -24.75 -0.09 0.62
CA THR A 313 -24.72 0.04 2.08
C THR A 313 -23.29 0.14 2.58
N CYS A 314 -22.30 -0.54 2.00
CA CYS A 314 -20.87 -0.29 2.25
C CYS A 314 -20.50 1.12 1.83
N PHE A 315 -20.95 1.56 0.66
CA PHE A 315 -20.65 2.87 0.08
C PHE A 315 -21.39 3.98 0.82
N ILE A 316 -22.66 3.79 1.18
CA ILE A 316 -23.44 4.70 2.02
C ILE A 316 -22.89 4.68 3.44
N LEU A 317 -22.59 3.55 4.06
CA LEU A 317 -21.96 3.50 5.39
C LEU A 317 -20.55 4.10 5.34
N LEU A 318 -19.76 3.88 4.29
CA LEU A 318 -18.47 4.55 4.09
C LEU A 318 -18.66 6.05 4.03
N LEU A 319 -19.56 6.55 3.17
CA LEU A 319 -19.79 7.98 3.01
C LEU A 319 -20.43 8.61 4.25
N THR A 320 -21.30 7.85 4.94
CA THR A 320 -21.99 8.29 6.17
C THR A 320 -21.04 8.26 7.36
N GLU A 321 -20.14 7.29 7.47
CA GLU A 321 -19.13 7.22 8.53
C GLU A 321 -17.93 8.13 8.27
N MET A 322 -17.49 8.28 7.02
CA MET A 322 -16.60 9.38 6.62
C MET A 322 -17.28 10.74 6.81
N GLY A 323 -18.61 10.82 6.82
CA GLY A 323 -19.33 12.03 7.23
C GLY A 323 -19.40 12.19 8.76
N ALA A 324 -19.64 11.10 9.49
CA ALA A 324 -19.89 11.09 10.94
C ALA A 324 -18.63 11.15 11.80
N GLN A 325 -17.50 10.60 11.34
CA GLN A 325 -16.19 10.79 11.98
C GLN A 325 -15.70 12.24 11.91
N PHE A 326 -16.26 13.04 11.00
CA PHE A 326 -15.83 14.40 10.69
C PHE A 326 -16.76 15.50 11.23
N THR A 327 -17.86 15.11 11.88
CA THR A 327 -18.80 16.03 12.58
C THR A 327 -18.55 16.12 14.09
N LYS A 328 -17.45 15.53 14.58
CA LYS A 328 -16.91 15.76 15.92
C LYS A 328 -15.55 16.46 15.84
#